data_AF-A0A2D8RAL2-F1
#
_entry.id   AF-A0A2D8RAL2-F1
#
_cell.length_a   1.000
_cell.length_b   1.000
_cell.length_c   1.000
_cell.angle_alpha   90.00
_cell.angle_beta   90.00
_cell.angle_gamma   90.00
#
_symmetry.space_group_name_H-M   'P 1'
#
loop_
_entity.id
_entity.type
_entity.pdbx_description
1 polymer ?
#
loop_
_entity_poly.entity_id
_entity_poly.type
_entity_poly.pdbx_seq_one_letter_code
_entity_poly.pdbx_strand_id
1 'polypeptide(L)'
;MSFNPVARIFILFAFILASCSALSQNRTVYLHTDHLGSPIAATDEGGGLLWREDYSSFGGKIVDSQAAKSNSVGYTGHTFDEGTGLVYAGARHYDPLIGRFMGVDPVGFVPANPQSFNRYIYVNNNPYKFNDPNGEFINFVAKFVVDVGVNAALSYVTTGSPNFAGALKESASGILNPAKTVQNAAKLAKALSKSGKVTKKEKKTYYSKKDRLKAHKNAGGKCEYCGKDTRTHTPYKNDSAEGDHFVPQAKGGGTTPEQLVNSCRDCNGPGGKGSKMPGFEWQPTNPNPRIQDKMDNL
;
A
#
# COMPACT_ATOMS: atom_id res chain seq x y z
N MET A 1 -2.55 -22.10 89.23
CA MET A 1 -1.24 -21.86 88.58
C MET A 1 -1.38 -20.66 87.66
N SER A 2 -0.96 -19.47 88.10
CA SER A 2 -0.97 -18.28 87.24
C SER A 2 0.25 -18.34 86.32
N PHE A 3 0.01 -18.37 85.01
CA PHE A 3 1.09 -18.29 84.03
C PHE A 3 1.66 -16.87 84.01
N ASN A 4 2.99 -16.75 84.04
CA ASN A 4 3.72 -15.49 84.04
C ASN A 4 3.33 -14.65 82.79
N PRO A 5 2.85 -13.40 82.98
CA PRO A 5 2.39 -12.55 81.87
C PRO A 5 3.50 -12.26 80.84
N VAL A 6 4.77 -12.25 81.26
CA VAL A 6 5.92 -12.06 80.37
C VAL A 6 6.10 -13.27 79.44
N ALA A 7 5.91 -14.48 79.94
CA ALA A 7 6.01 -15.70 79.14
C ALA A 7 4.91 -15.77 78.06
N ARG A 8 3.71 -15.25 78.35
CA ARG A 8 2.61 -15.16 77.36
C ARG A 8 2.90 -14.20 76.23
N ILE A 9 3.54 -13.06 76.52
CA ILE A 9 3.92 -12.07 75.51
C ILE A 9 5.00 -12.66 74.60
N PHE A 10 6.00 -13.36 75.14
CA PHE A 10 7.02 -14.02 74.33
C PHE A 10 6.45 -15.13 73.43
N ILE A 11 5.50 -15.92 73.92
CA ILE A 11 4.84 -16.97 73.12
C ILE A 11 4.01 -16.35 71.98
N LEU A 12 3.28 -15.27 72.26
CA LEU A 12 2.51 -14.55 71.23
C LEU A 12 3.44 -13.90 70.18
N PHE A 13 4.56 -13.32 70.61
CA PHE A 13 5.53 -12.71 69.69
C PHE A 13 6.23 -13.76 68.81
N ALA A 14 6.55 -14.93 69.37
CA ALA A 14 7.09 -16.06 68.62
C ALA A 14 6.09 -16.64 67.60
N PHE A 15 4.79 -16.69 67.96
CA PHE A 15 3.73 -17.08 67.03
C PHE A 15 3.56 -16.08 65.88
N ILE A 16 3.65 -14.78 66.15
CA ILE A 16 3.55 -13.72 65.13
C ILE A 16 4.76 -13.74 64.18
N LEU A 17 5.97 -13.98 64.70
CA LEU A 17 7.19 -14.12 63.88
C LEU A 17 7.20 -15.39 63.04
N ALA A 18 6.68 -16.52 63.55
CA ALA A 18 6.57 -17.77 62.80
C ALA A 18 5.47 -17.73 61.71
N SER A 19 4.50 -16.81 61.83
CA SER A 19 3.40 -16.67 60.86
C SER A 19 3.77 -15.87 59.61
N CYS A 20 4.94 -15.22 59.59
CA CYS A 20 5.37 -14.35 58.50
C CYS A 20 6.64 -14.89 57.82
N SER A 21 6.57 -16.15 57.36
CA SER A 21 7.56 -16.69 56.42
C SER A 21 6.84 -17.00 55.11
N ALA A 22 6.54 -15.96 54.34
CA ALA A 22 6.17 -16.13 52.94
C ALA A 22 7.42 -16.53 52.16
N LEU A 23 7.74 -17.82 52.16
CA LEU A 23 8.73 -18.39 51.24
C LEU A 23 8.18 -18.22 49.82
N SER A 24 8.63 -17.19 49.12
CA SER A 24 8.46 -17.08 47.68
C SER A 24 9.30 -18.19 47.04
N GLN A 25 8.69 -19.35 46.81
CA GLN A 25 9.32 -20.40 46.01
C GLN A 25 9.26 -19.98 44.55
N ASN A 26 10.42 -19.80 43.93
CA ASN A 26 10.50 -19.73 42.47
C ASN A 26 10.04 -21.09 41.92
N ARG A 27 8.95 -21.07 41.15
CA ARG A 27 8.40 -22.23 40.47
C ARG A 27 8.49 -22.00 38.97
N THR A 28 9.22 -22.86 38.27
CA THR A 28 9.25 -22.83 36.80
C THR A 28 8.03 -23.56 36.27
N VAL A 29 7.34 -22.94 35.31
CA VAL A 29 6.20 -23.52 34.59
C VAL A 29 6.50 -23.46 33.10
N TYR A 30 6.40 -24.60 32.43
CA TYR A 30 6.58 -24.71 30.99
C TYR A 30 5.22 -24.69 30.30
N LEU A 31 4.97 -23.70 29.47
CA LEU A 31 3.77 -23.63 28.63
C LEU A 31 4.01 -24.35 27.32
N HIS A 32 3.08 -25.25 26.98
CA HIS A 32 3.03 -25.95 25.70
C HIS A 32 1.94 -25.32 24.86
N THR A 33 2.29 -24.86 23.66
CA THR A 33 1.38 -24.12 22.78
C THR A 33 0.94 -24.93 21.57
N ASP A 34 -0.19 -24.56 21.00
CA ASP A 34 -0.57 -24.95 19.64
C ASP A 34 0.29 -24.23 18.57
N HIS A 35 -0.03 -24.49 17.31
CA HIS A 35 0.63 -23.87 16.15
C HIS A 35 0.42 -22.35 16.01
N LEU A 36 -0.59 -21.78 16.66
CA LEU A 36 -0.87 -20.34 16.67
C LEU A 36 -0.28 -19.65 17.91
N GLY A 37 0.27 -20.41 18.87
CA GLY A 37 0.84 -19.91 20.10
C GLY A 37 -0.14 -19.90 21.29
N SER A 38 -1.35 -20.45 21.14
CA SER A 38 -2.30 -20.60 22.25
C SER A 38 -1.80 -21.66 23.22
N PRO A 39 -1.74 -21.40 24.53
CA PRO A 39 -1.22 -22.37 25.48
C PRO A 39 -2.28 -23.44 25.81
N ILE A 40 -1.98 -24.69 25.46
CA ILE A 40 -2.89 -25.84 25.59
C ILE A 40 -2.55 -26.75 26.77
N ALA A 41 -1.34 -26.64 27.33
CA ALA A 41 -0.97 -27.36 28.54
C ALA A 41 0.15 -26.64 29.28
N ALA A 42 0.28 -26.94 30.58
CA ALA A 42 1.43 -26.53 31.37
C ALA A 42 2.00 -27.70 32.15
N THR A 43 3.33 -27.73 32.29
CA THR A 43 4.04 -28.70 33.12
C THR A 43 4.97 -28.02 34.12
N ASP A 44 5.25 -28.70 35.23
CA ASP A 44 6.28 -28.30 36.20
C ASP A 44 7.69 -28.73 35.77
N GLU A 45 8.67 -28.45 36.63
CA GLU A 45 10.08 -28.81 36.50
C GLU A 45 10.34 -30.31 36.37
N GLY A 46 9.47 -31.15 36.92
CA GLY A 46 9.54 -32.60 36.81
C GLY A 46 8.81 -33.15 35.57
N GLY A 47 8.20 -32.30 34.76
CA GLY A 47 7.35 -32.72 33.63
C GLY A 47 5.94 -33.16 34.04
N GLY A 48 5.54 -32.94 35.30
CA GLY A 48 4.19 -33.20 35.78
C GLY A 48 3.18 -32.25 35.15
N LEU A 49 2.06 -32.78 34.65
CA LEU A 49 0.99 -31.96 34.04
C LEU A 49 0.29 -31.14 35.13
N LEU A 50 0.30 -29.81 34.98
CA LEU A 50 -0.38 -28.89 35.87
C LEU A 50 -1.82 -28.62 35.44
N TRP A 51 -2.01 -28.40 34.15
CA TRP A 51 -3.32 -28.22 33.53
C TRP A 51 -3.26 -28.46 32.03
N ARG A 52 -4.44 -28.62 31.43
CA ARG A 52 -4.66 -28.73 29.99
C ARG A 52 -5.93 -27.96 29.62
N GLU A 53 -5.87 -27.26 28.50
CA GLU A 53 -6.98 -26.53 27.90
C GLU A 53 -7.06 -26.82 26.41
N ASP A 54 -8.27 -26.68 25.87
CA ASP A 54 -8.55 -26.81 24.45
C ASP A 54 -9.33 -25.59 23.99
N TYR A 55 -9.06 -25.14 22.77
CA TYR A 55 -9.68 -23.95 22.19
C TYR A 55 -10.48 -24.32 20.95
N SER A 56 -11.61 -23.65 20.74
CA SER A 56 -12.32 -23.64 19.48
C SER A 56 -11.51 -22.86 18.43
N SER A 57 -11.94 -22.94 17.17
CA SER A 57 -11.27 -22.21 16.07
C SER A 57 -11.23 -20.70 16.27
N PHE A 58 -12.15 -20.12 17.07
CA PHE A 58 -12.17 -18.69 17.40
C PHE A 58 -11.62 -18.41 18.81
N GLY A 59 -11.03 -19.40 19.48
CA GLY A 59 -10.41 -19.22 20.79
C GLY A 59 -11.35 -19.37 21.97
N GLY A 60 -12.60 -19.77 21.76
CA GLY A 60 -13.49 -20.10 22.87
C GLY A 60 -13.00 -21.37 23.56
N LYS A 61 -12.77 -21.33 24.87
CA LYS A 61 -12.29 -22.50 25.61
C LYS A 61 -13.33 -23.62 25.58
N ILE A 62 -12.94 -24.79 25.07
CA ILE A 62 -13.71 -26.04 25.09
C ILE A 62 -13.46 -26.76 26.40
N VAL A 63 -12.20 -26.79 26.83
CA VAL A 63 -11.79 -27.27 28.16
C VAL A 63 -11.27 -26.06 28.92
N ASP A 64 -12.03 -25.62 29.92
CA ASP A 64 -11.69 -24.49 30.79
C ASP A 64 -11.27 -25.04 32.16
N SER A 65 -9.96 -25.19 32.35
CA SER A 65 -9.43 -25.83 33.55
C SER A 65 -9.34 -24.82 34.68
N GLN A 66 -9.95 -25.11 35.82
CA GLN A 66 -9.85 -24.24 37.00
C GLN A 66 -8.39 -24.00 37.43
N ALA A 67 -7.49 -24.96 37.17
CA ALA A 67 -6.06 -24.84 37.45
C ALA A 67 -5.30 -23.91 36.46
N ALA A 68 -5.88 -23.62 35.30
CA ALA A 68 -5.32 -22.72 34.29
C ALA A 68 -5.77 -21.26 34.47
N LYS A 69 -6.68 -20.96 35.40
CA LYS A 69 -7.20 -19.59 35.61
C LYS A 69 -6.15 -18.57 36.03
N SER A 70 -5.08 -19.01 36.68
CA SER A 70 -3.94 -18.14 36.98
C SER A 70 -3.06 -17.83 35.76
N ASN A 71 -3.30 -18.46 34.60
CA ASN A 71 -2.59 -18.20 33.37
C ASN A 71 -3.15 -16.96 32.67
N SER A 72 -2.34 -15.90 32.61
CA SER A 72 -2.69 -14.67 31.91
C SER A 72 -2.46 -14.73 30.40
N VAL A 73 -1.85 -15.81 29.88
CA VAL A 73 -1.63 -16.00 28.44
C VAL A 73 -2.76 -16.85 27.88
N GLY A 74 -3.46 -16.38 26.87
CA GLY A 74 -4.58 -17.08 26.24
C GLY A 74 -4.40 -17.27 24.74
N TYR A 75 -5.53 -17.20 24.04
CA TYR A 75 -5.63 -17.53 22.63
C TYR A 75 -4.61 -16.75 21.78
N THR A 76 -3.91 -17.46 20.89
CA THR A 76 -2.84 -16.93 20.01
C THR A 76 -1.68 -16.22 20.73
N GLY A 77 -1.49 -16.51 22.03
CA GLY A 77 -0.41 -15.95 22.85
C GLY A 77 -0.69 -14.55 23.40
N HIS A 78 -1.92 -14.05 23.23
CA HIS A 78 -2.34 -12.74 23.76
C HIS A 78 -2.70 -12.81 25.24
N THR A 79 -2.80 -11.66 25.90
CA THR A 79 -3.20 -11.60 27.30
C THR A 79 -4.69 -11.94 27.44
N PHE A 80 -5.04 -12.91 28.27
CA PHE A 80 -6.42 -13.24 28.62
C PHE A 80 -6.80 -12.59 29.95
N ASP A 81 -7.93 -11.89 29.95
CA ASP A 81 -8.52 -11.34 31.15
C ASP A 81 -9.67 -12.25 31.62
N GLU A 82 -9.42 -13.02 32.68
CA GLU A 82 -10.40 -13.94 33.26
C GLU A 82 -11.67 -13.20 33.75
N GLY A 83 -11.53 -11.96 34.22
CA GLY A 83 -12.65 -11.20 34.78
C GLY A 83 -13.70 -10.80 33.75
N THR A 84 -13.28 -10.59 32.50
CA THR A 84 -14.16 -10.21 31.39
C THR A 84 -14.36 -11.34 30.38
N GLY A 85 -13.49 -12.36 30.39
CA GLY A 85 -13.45 -13.40 29.36
C GLY A 85 -12.90 -12.91 28.01
N LEU A 86 -12.28 -11.73 27.98
CA LEU A 86 -11.76 -11.12 26.76
C LEU A 86 -10.25 -11.37 26.61
N VAL A 87 -9.81 -11.40 25.35
CA VAL A 87 -8.40 -11.48 24.98
C VAL A 87 -7.93 -10.09 24.53
N TYR A 88 -6.93 -9.54 25.20
CA TYR A 88 -6.32 -8.28 24.82
C TYR A 88 -5.23 -8.50 23.77
N ALA A 89 -5.54 -8.18 22.51
CA ALA A 89 -4.64 -8.36 21.37
C ALA A 89 -3.78 -7.12 21.07
N GLY A 90 -3.58 -6.22 22.03
CA GLY A 90 -2.87 -4.95 21.85
C GLY A 90 -3.81 -3.80 21.44
N ALA A 91 -4.14 -3.65 20.16
CA ALA A 91 -4.99 -2.54 19.74
C ALA A 91 -6.45 -2.67 20.18
N ARG A 92 -6.94 -3.90 20.39
CA ARG A 92 -8.36 -4.20 20.65
C ARG A 92 -8.53 -5.37 21.61
N HIS A 93 -9.66 -5.36 22.33
CA HIS A 93 -10.16 -6.52 23.05
C HIS A 93 -10.95 -7.42 22.10
N TYR A 94 -10.65 -8.70 22.12
CA TYR A 94 -11.26 -9.75 21.33
C TYR A 94 -12.13 -10.63 22.23
N ASP A 95 -13.35 -10.88 21.80
CA ASP A 95 -14.26 -11.83 22.44
C ASP A 95 -14.15 -13.19 21.70
N PRO A 96 -13.53 -14.20 22.33
CA PRO A 96 -13.38 -15.53 21.75
C PRO A 96 -14.67 -16.34 21.69
N LEU A 97 -15.70 -15.98 22.47
CA LEU A 97 -16.98 -16.70 22.49
C LEU A 97 -17.79 -16.41 21.23
N ILE A 98 -17.85 -15.14 20.81
CA ILE A 98 -18.53 -14.72 19.58
C ILE A 98 -17.60 -14.64 18.37
N GLY A 99 -16.29 -14.66 18.60
CA GLY A 99 -15.26 -14.58 17.56
C GLY A 99 -15.12 -13.19 16.93
N ARG A 100 -15.25 -12.12 17.70
CA ARG A 100 -15.23 -10.72 17.21
C ARG A 100 -14.43 -9.80 18.12
N PHE A 101 -13.92 -8.70 17.57
CA PHE A 101 -13.39 -7.61 18.38
C PHE A 101 -14.52 -6.78 19.00
N MET A 102 -14.29 -6.29 20.22
CA MET A 102 -15.18 -5.37 20.94
C MET A 102 -15.01 -3.91 20.49
N GLY A 103 -13.88 -3.61 19.83
CA GLY A 103 -13.55 -2.29 19.30
C GLY A 103 -13.53 -2.29 17.77
N VAL A 104 -13.85 -1.12 17.21
CA VAL A 104 -13.71 -0.85 15.77
C VAL A 104 -12.24 -0.88 15.37
N ASP A 105 -11.89 -1.62 14.31
CA ASP A 105 -10.52 -1.65 13.77
C ASP A 105 -10.01 -0.24 13.40
N PRO A 106 -8.89 0.25 13.96
CA PRO A 106 -8.37 1.59 13.67
C PRO A 106 -7.93 1.79 12.21
N VAL A 107 -7.65 0.72 11.47
CA VAL A 107 -7.12 0.78 10.09
C VAL A 107 -8.18 1.21 9.06
N GLY A 108 -9.46 0.92 9.33
CA GLY A 108 -10.55 1.24 8.41
C GLY A 108 -10.65 0.32 7.19
N PHE A 109 -11.37 0.77 6.16
CA PHE A 109 -11.61 -0.02 4.94
C PHE A 109 -10.37 -0.02 4.03
N VAL A 110 -10.02 -1.20 3.52
CA VAL A 110 -8.96 -1.42 2.55
C VAL A 110 -9.56 -1.99 1.26
N PRO A 111 -9.46 -1.28 0.12
CA PRO A 111 -10.04 -1.72 -1.16
C PRO A 111 -9.56 -3.11 -1.62
N ALA A 112 -8.34 -3.49 -1.30
CA ALA A 112 -7.76 -4.79 -1.64
C ALA A 112 -8.34 -5.95 -0.79
N ASN A 113 -9.05 -5.66 0.30
CA ASN A 113 -9.70 -6.66 1.15
C ASN A 113 -11.15 -6.24 1.42
N PRO A 114 -12.14 -6.67 0.60
CA PRO A 114 -13.54 -6.35 0.82
C PRO A 114 -14.07 -6.75 2.20
N GLN A 115 -13.49 -7.76 2.87
CA GLN A 115 -13.92 -8.13 4.23
C GLN A 115 -13.59 -7.05 5.28
N SER A 116 -12.66 -6.13 4.98
CA SER A 116 -12.33 -5.00 5.86
C SER A 116 -13.49 -4.01 6.07
N PHE A 117 -14.58 -4.11 5.29
CA PHE A 117 -15.83 -3.39 5.59
C PHE A 117 -16.38 -3.77 6.96
N ASN A 118 -16.22 -5.03 7.39
CA ASN A 118 -16.56 -5.43 8.74
C ASN A 118 -15.39 -5.16 9.68
N ARG A 119 -15.41 -4.00 10.36
CA ARG A 119 -14.32 -3.54 11.25
C ARG A 119 -14.25 -4.28 12.60
N TYR A 120 -15.09 -5.29 12.82
CA TYR A 120 -15.09 -6.13 14.03
C TYR A 120 -14.64 -7.57 13.75
N ILE A 121 -14.36 -7.90 12.50
CA ILE A 121 -13.98 -9.25 12.09
C ILE A 121 -12.61 -9.61 12.65
N TYR A 122 -12.48 -10.84 13.15
CA TYR A 122 -11.19 -11.43 13.46
C TYR A 122 -10.65 -12.15 12.24
N VAL A 123 -9.45 -11.77 11.79
CA VAL A 123 -8.63 -12.45 10.77
C VAL A 123 -9.38 -12.94 9.52
N ASN A 124 -10.26 -12.09 8.96
CA ASN A 124 -11.10 -12.43 7.79
C ASN A 124 -11.91 -13.73 7.95
N ASN A 125 -12.40 -14.01 9.17
CA ASN A 125 -13.12 -15.25 9.51
C ASN A 125 -12.37 -16.55 9.20
N ASN A 126 -11.03 -16.51 9.10
CA ASN A 126 -10.21 -17.71 8.89
C ASN A 126 -9.09 -17.81 9.94
N PRO A 127 -9.44 -18.04 11.21
CA PRO A 127 -8.50 -18.08 12.33
C PRO A 127 -7.61 -19.32 12.34
N TYR A 128 -7.96 -20.35 11.57
CA TYR A 128 -7.08 -21.50 11.34
C TYR A 128 -5.83 -21.12 10.54
N LYS A 129 -5.98 -20.20 9.57
CA LYS A 129 -4.89 -19.82 8.65
C LYS A 129 -4.16 -18.56 9.06
N PHE A 130 -4.85 -17.66 9.74
CA PHE A 130 -4.39 -16.30 9.98
C PHE A 130 -4.43 -15.96 11.46
N ASN A 131 -3.43 -15.20 11.89
CA ASN A 131 -3.31 -14.64 13.23
C ASN A 131 -3.31 -13.11 13.14
N ASP A 132 -3.78 -12.42 14.18
CA ASP A 132 -3.69 -10.97 14.35
C ASP A 132 -2.71 -10.64 15.50
N PRO A 133 -1.42 -10.38 15.21
CA PRO A 133 -0.41 -10.22 16.24
C PRO A 133 -0.51 -8.94 17.06
N ASN A 134 -1.21 -7.91 16.56
CA ASN A 134 -1.28 -6.60 17.22
C ASN A 134 -2.70 -6.03 17.29
N GLY A 135 -3.71 -6.83 16.94
CA GLY A 135 -5.10 -6.40 16.91
C GLY A 135 -5.40 -5.47 15.73
N GLU A 136 -4.60 -5.50 14.66
CA GLU A 136 -4.77 -4.69 13.44
C GLU A 136 -4.57 -5.55 12.18
N PHE A 137 -5.28 -6.68 12.08
CA PHE A 137 -5.12 -7.63 10.96
C PHE A 137 -5.18 -6.98 9.56
N ILE A 138 -5.98 -5.92 9.38
CA ILE A 138 -6.07 -5.23 8.10
C ILE A 138 -4.74 -4.58 7.71
N ASN A 139 -4.00 -4.01 8.68
CA ASN A 139 -2.64 -3.52 8.44
C ASN A 139 -1.70 -4.65 8.04
N PHE A 140 -1.85 -5.84 8.61
CA PHE A 140 -1.08 -7.02 8.23
C PHE A 140 -1.35 -7.40 6.76
N VAL A 141 -2.61 -7.47 6.33
CA VAL A 141 -2.96 -7.81 4.94
C VAL A 141 -2.47 -6.74 3.97
N ALA A 142 -2.67 -5.46 4.28
CA ALA A 142 -2.21 -4.37 3.42
C ALA A 142 -0.68 -4.37 3.26
N LYS A 143 0.06 -4.55 4.36
CA LYS A 143 1.53 -4.68 4.33
C LYS A 143 1.95 -5.91 3.53
N PHE A 144 1.29 -7.05 3.72
CA PHE A 144 1.59 -8.27 2.97
C PHE A 144 1.41 -8.11 1.46
N VAL A 145 0.30 -7.50 1.03
CA VAL A 145 0.04 -7.25 -0.40
C VAL A 145 1.11 -6.32 -0.99
N VAL A 146 1.48 -5.27 -0.27
CA VAL A 146 2.56 -4.35 -0.67
C VAL A 146 3.89 -5.11 -0.80
N ASP A 147 4.24 -5.94 0.19
CA ASP A 147 5.48 -6.73 0.17
C ASP A 147 5.54 -7.67 -1.03
N VAL A 148 4.45 -8.43 -1.28
CA VAL A 148 4.37 -9.34 -2.42
C VAL A 148 4.51 -8.56 -3.74
N GLY A 149 3.83 -7.42 -3.87
CA GLY A 149 3.92 -6.57 -5.04
C GLY A 149 5.35 -6.04 -5.28
N VAL A 150 6.02 -5.56 -4.23
CA VAL A 150 7.40 -5.06 -4.30
C VAL A 150 8.38 -6.17 -4.69
N ASN A 151 8.27 -7.35 -4.07
CA ASN A 151 9.16 -8.47 -4.36
C ASN A 151 8.93 -9.04 -5.78
N ALA A 152 7.67 -9.14 -6.21
CA ALA A 152 7.34 -9.58 -7.57
C ALA A 152 7.85 -8.58 -8.63
N ALA A 153 7.70 -7.28 -8.39
CA ALA A 153 8.23 -6.23 -9.27
C ALA A 153 9.76 -6.23 -9.29
N LEU A 154 10.41 -6.42 -8.14
CA LEU A 154 11.87 -6.53 -8.05
C LEU A 154 12.39 -7.74 -8.86
N SER A 155 11.73 -8.90 -8.74
CA SER A 155 12.02 -10.05 -9.59
C SER A 155 11.86 -9.71 -11.07
N TYR A 156 10.74 -9.12 -11.47
CA TYR A 156 10.51 -8.78 -12.87
C TYR A 156 11.60 -7.86 -13.46
N VAL A 157 12.02 -6.85 -12.70
CA VAL A 157 13.05 -5.90 -13.16
C VAL A 157 14.44 -6.54 -13.23
N THR A 158 14.72 -7.52 -12.37
CA THR A 158 16.05 -8.16 -12.28
C THR A 158 16.20 -9.40 -13.17
N THR A 159 15.16 -10.22 -13.29
CA THR A 159 15.19 -11.50 -14.02
C THR A 159 14.38 -11.48 -15.31
N GLY A 160 13.59 -10.44 -15.55
CA GLY A 160 12.71 -10.32 -16.73
C GLY A 160 11.38 -11.07 -16.61
N SER A 161 11.13 -11.78 -15.50
CA SER A 161 9.89 -12.52 -15.25
C SER A 161 9.40 -12.34 -13.80
N PRO A 162 8.08 -12.18 -13.56
CA PRO A 162 7.56 -12.04 -12.21
C PRO A 162 7.58 -13.39 -11.48
N ASN A 163 8.34 -13.49 -10.38
CA ASN A 163 8.35 -14.66 -9.51
C ASN A 163 7.41 -14.47 -8.31
N PHE A 164 6.11 -14.68 -8.53
CA PHE A 164 5.10 -14.54 -7.49
C PHE A 164 5.25 -15.57 -6.36
N ALA A 165 5.68 -16.79 -6.67
CA ALA A 165 5.87 -17.84 -5.68
C ALA A 165 7.01 -17.52 -4.70
N GLY A 166 8.13 -17.00 -5.21
CA GLY A 166 9.23 -16.48 -4.38
C GLY A 166 8.81 -15.26 -3.56
N ALA A 167 8.13 -14.30 -4.21
CA ALA A 167 7.62 -13.10 -3.54
C ALA A 167 6.70 -13.43 -2.36
N LEU A 168 5.79 -14.41 -2.51
CA LEU A 168 4.90 -14.83 -1.43
C LEU A 168 5.65 -15.41 -0.23
N LYS A 169 6.66 -16.25 -0.48
CA LYS A 169 7.50 -16.85 0.58
C LYS A 169 8.33 -15.81 1.31
N GLU A 170 8.93 -14.87 0.58
CA GLU A 170 9.73 -13.79 1.18
C GLU A 170 8.86 -12.85 2.01
N SER A 171 7.67 -12.49 1.52
CA SER A 171 6.72 -11.62 2.20
C SER A 171 6.15 -12.24 3.48
N ALA A 172 5.99 -13.57 3.56
CA ALA A 172 5.59 -14.23 4.81
C ALA A 172 6.57 -13.94 5.96
N SER A 173 7.86 -13.75 5.65
CA SER A 173 8.89 -13.35 6.64
C SER A 173 9.06 -11.83 6.79
N GLY A 174 8.60 -11.05 5.81
CA GLY A 174 8.70 -9.59 5.76
C GLY A 174 7.70 -8.87 6.66
N ILE A 175 6.50 -9.44 6.86
CA ILE A 175 5.45 -8.83 7.68
C ILE A 175 5.87 -8.65 9.15
N LEU A 176 6.73 -9.54 9.67
CA LEU A 176 7.30 -9.45 11.01
C LEU A 176 8.44 -8.42 11.11
N ASN A 177 9.00 -7.97 9.98
CA ASN A 177 10.11 -7.03 9.94
C ASN A 177 9.93 -5.99 8.80
N PRO A 178 9.26 -4.85 9.07
CA PRO A 178 8.98 -3.82 8.06
C PRO A 178 10.24 -3.22 7.44
N ALA A 179 11.42 -3.37 8.06
CA ALA A 179 12.67 -2.92 7.48
C ALA A 179 13.01 -3.67 6.17
N LYS A 180 12.63 -4.94 6.05
CA LYS A 180 12.87 -5.74 4.83
C LYS A 180 12.07 -5.20 3.65
N THR A 181 10.80 -4.83 3.86
CA THR A 181 9.95 -4.20 2.85
C THR A 181 10.59 -2.93 2.30
N VAL A 182 11.04 -2.04 3.20
CA VAL A 182 11.65 -0.76 2.83
C VAL A 182 12.95 -0.99 2.07
N GLN A 183 13.77 -1.95 2.49
CA GLN A 183 14.99 -2.33 1.79
C GLN A 183 14.71 -2.86 0.38
N ASN A 184 13.70 -3.72 0.21
CA ASN A 184 13.33 -4.27 -1.10
C ASN A 184 12.70 -3.21 -2.01
N ALA A 185 11.91 -2.28 -1.46
CA ALA A 185 11.42 -1.11 -2.19
C ALA A 185 12.57 -0.21 -2.66
N ALA A 186 13.59 0.01 -1.82
CA ALA A 186 14.78 0.77 -2.20
C ALA A 186 15.61 0.06 -3.29
N LYS A 187 15.73 -1.27 -3.22
CA LYS A 187 16.36 -2.08 -4.29
C LYS A 187 15.57 -1.98 -5.60
N LEU A 188 14.24 -2.07 -5.53
CA LEU A 188 13.37 -1.92 -6.69
C LEU A 188 13.53 -0.55 -7.33
N ALA A 189 13.54 0.53 -6.54
CA ALA A 189 13.78 1.89 -7.04
C ALA A 189 15.14 2.03 -7.75
N LYS A 190 16.21 1.45 -7.18
CA LYS A 190 17.54 1.41 -7.81
C LYS A 190 17.59 0.56 -9.08
N ALA A 191 16.86 -0.55 -9.12
CA ALA A 191 16.78 -1.42 -10.29
C ALA A 191 15.97 -0.77 -11.42
N LEU A 192 14.88 -0.08 -11.09
CA LEU A 192 14.08 0.71 -12.03
C LEU A 192 14.85 1.90 -12.60
N SER A 193 15.66 2.60 -11.78
CA SER A 193 16.48 3.70 -12.27
C SER A 193 17.61 3.23 -13.19
N LYS A 194 18.20 2.05 -12.94
CA LYS A 194 19.22 1.44 -13.79
C LYS A 194 18.66 0.82 -15.08
N SER A 195 17.47 0.24 -15.03
CA SER A 195 16.86 -0.47 -16.17
C SER A 195 16.27 0.45 -17.25
N GLY A 196 16.24 1.77 -17.03
CA GLY A 196 15.71 2.74 -18.01
C GLY A 196 14.21 2.60 -18.31
N LYS A 197 13.51 1.66 -17.64
CA LYS A 197 12.06 1.39 -17.78
C LYS A 197 11.18 2.31 -16.94
N VAL A 198 11.74 3.34 -16.30
CA VAL A 198 10.95 4.53 -15.99
C VAL A 198 10.77 5.23 -17.32
N THR A 199 9.64 4.99 -17.98
CA THR A 199 9.20 5.85 -19.07
C THR A 199 9.22 7.27 -18.51
N LYS A 200 10.23 8.06 -18.90
CA LYS A 200 10.17 9.51 -18.75
C LYS A 200 8.80 9.87 -19.31
N LYS A 201 7.93 10.43 -18.47
CA LYS A 201 6.61 10.94 -18.88
C LYS A 201 6.84 11.64 -20.20
N GLU A 202 6.39 11.03 -21.29
CA GLU A 202 6.63 11.57 -22.62
C GLU A 202 5.90 12.92 -22.60
N LYS A 203 6.64 14.01 -22.54
CA LYS A 203 6.04 15.33 -22.70
C LYS A 203 5.39 15.25 -24.07
N LYS A 204 4.05 15.24 -24.12
CA LYS A 204 3.27 15.40 -25.34
C LYS A 204 3.62 16.76 -25.96
N THR A 205 4.76 16.85 -26.63
CA THR A 205 5.00 17.88 -27.63
C THR A 205 4.20 17.43 -28.84
N TYR A 206 3.13 18.18 -29.11
CA TYR A 206 2.13 17.91 -30.16
C TYR A 206 2.73 17.62 -31.54
N TYR A 207 3.96 18.08 -31.81
CA TYR A 207 4.76 17.75 -32.99
C TYR A 207 6.25 17.71 -32.64
N SER A 208 7.01 16.80 -33.26
CA SER A 208 8.46 16.77 -33.05
C SER A 208 9.12 18.01 -33.70
N LYS A 209 10.31 18.39 -33.22
CA LYS A 209 11.12 19.45 -33.84
C LYS A 209 11.43 19.13 -35.32
N LYS A 210 11.56 17.84 -35.64
CA LYS A 210 11.83 17.35 -37.00
C LYS A 210 10.64 17.57 -37.93
N ASP A 211 9.41 17.36 -37.44
CA ASP A 211 8.19 17.53 -38.23
C ASP A 211 7.95 19.01 -38.53
N ARG A 212 8.13 19.88 -37.54
CA ARG A 212 8.03 21.34 -37.72
C ARG A 212 9.09 21.87 -38.69
N LEU A 213 10.31 21.35 -38.64
CA LEU A 213 11.36 21.72 -39.59
C LEU A 213 11.06 21.21 -41.00
N LYS A 214 10.46 20.03 -41.14
CA LYS A 214 10.02 19.47 -42.42
C LYS A 214 8.89 20.31 -43.03
N ALA A 215 7.89 20.69 -42.23
CA ALA A 215 6.81 21.59 -42.65
C ALA A 215 7.36 22.96 -43.10
N HIS A 216 8.27 23.55 -42.33
CA HIS A 216 8.92 24.82 -42.69
C HIS A 216 9.67 24.75 -44.03
N LYS A 217 10.49 23.71 -44.23
CA LYS A 217 11.20 23.49 -45.51
C LYS A 217 10.23 23.28 -46.66
N ASN A 218 9.17 22.50 -46.43
CA ASN A 218 8.14 22.20 -47.41
C ASN A 218 7.37 23.44 -47.88
N ALA A 219 7.19 24.42 -46.98
CA ALA A 219 6.54 25.70 -47.27
C ALA A 219 7.51 26.75 -47.83
N GLY A 220 8.76 26.38 -48.17
CA GLY A 220 9.79 27.33 -48.62
C GLY A 220 10.15 28.37 -47.57
N GLY A 221 9.90 28.07 -46.30
CA GLY A 221 10.06 28.99 -45.19
C GLY A 221 9.01 30.11 -45.14
N LYS A 222 7.85 29.96 -45.79
CA LYS A 222 6.74 30.92 -45.73
C LYS A 222 5.58 30.39 -44.88
N CYS A 223 4.88 31.29 -44.20
CA CYS A 223 3.63 30.98 -43.51
C CYS A 223 2.56 30.60 -44.54
N GLU A 224 1.95 29.44 -44.37
CA GLU A 224 0.94 28.91 -45.29
C GLU A 224 -0.40 29.65 -45.22
N TYR A 225 -0.63 30.45 -44.18
CA TYR A 225 -1.84 31.26 -44.03
C TYR A 225 -1.71 32.70 -44.55
N CYS A 226 -0.54 33.32 -44.43
CA CYS A 226 -0.35 34.74 -44.75
C CYS A 226 0.82 35.05 -45.67
N GLY A 227 1.58 34.03 -46.11
CA GLY A 227 2.69 34.16 -47.05
C GLY A 227 3.96 34.83 -46.51
N LYS A 228 3.94 35.37 -45.28
CA LYS A 228 5.12 35.99 -44.66
C LYS A 228 6.24 34.98 -44.48
N ASP A 229 7.48 35.39 -44.71
CA ASP A 229 8.65 34.56 -44.40
C ASP A 229 8.69 34.25 -42.91
N THR A 230 8.98 33.00 -42.57
CA THR A 230 9.12 32.52 -41.21
C THR A 230 10.50 31.97 -40.92
N ARG A 231 11.00 32.20 -39.70
CA ARG A 231 12.34 31.72 -39.27
C ARG A 231 12.23 30.58 -38.27
N THR A 232 13.10 29.58 -38.39
CA THR A 232 13.13 28.43 -37.49
C THR A 232 13.71 28.80 -36.13
N HIS A 233 12.84 29.19 -35.19
CA HIS A 233 13.09 29.29 -33.74
C HIS A 233 14.42 29.96 -33.32
N THR A 234 14.47 31.30 -33.33
CA THR A 234 15.12 32.19 -32.33
C THR A 234 15.23 33.65 -32.86
N PRO A 235 15.12 34.70 -32.01
CA PRO A 235 14.27 34.80 -30.83
C PRO A 235 12.78 34.96 -31.25
N TYR A 236 11.86 34.78 -30.29
CA TYR A 236 10.40 34.65 -30.43
C TYR A 236 9.69 35.86 -31.09
N LYS A 237 10.00 36.15 -32.35
CA LYS A 237 9.44 37.24 -33.14
C LYS A 237 8.14 36.82 -33.82
N ASN A 238 7.35 37.79 -34.25
CA ASN A 238 6.04 37.61 -34.88
C ASN A 238 6.08 36.82 -36.21
N ASP A 239 7.26 36.77 -36.84
CA ASP A 239 7.62 36.00 -38.03
C ASP A 239 8.27 34.64 -37.69
N SER A 240 8.19 34.14 -36.46
CA SER A 240 8.75 32.82 -36.13
C SER A 240 7.91 31.70 -36.74
N ALA A 241 8.59 30.67 -37.24
CA ALA A 241 7.97 29.46 -37.76
C ALA A 241 7.33 28.65 -36.63
N GLU A 242 6.02 28.53 -36.69
CA GLU A 242 5.19 27.74 -35.81
C GLU A 242 4.56 26.56 -36.56
N GLY A 243 4.07 25.59 -35.79
CA GLY A 243 3.38 24.43 -36.35
C GLY A 243 1.93 24.57 -35.97
N ASP A 244 1.03 24.53 -36.95
CA ASP A 244 -0.41 24.55 -36.73
C ASP A 244 -1.09 23.40 -37.49
N HIS A 245 -2.34 23.13 -37.14
CA HIS A 245 -3.16 22.09 -37.78
C HIS A 245 -3.92 22.71 -38.95
N PHE A 246 -3.90 22.04 -40.09
CA PHE A 246 -4.70 22.40 -41.26
C PHE A 246 -6.20 22.42 -40.94
N VAL A 247 -6.69 21.34 -40.29
CA VAL A 247 -8.07 21.27 -39.77
C VAL A 247 -8.06 21.66 -38.29
N PRO A 248 -8.84 22.66 -37.87
CA PRO A 248 -8.98 22.98 -36.45
C PRO A 248 -9.52 21.79 -35.66
N GLN A 249 -9.01 21.58 -34.45
CA GLN A 249 -9.50 20.50 -33.57
C GLN A 249 -11.00 20.59 -33.29
N ALA A 250 -11.54 21.81 -33.19
CA ALA A 250 -12.97 22.04 -33.02
C ALA A 250 -13.85 21.51 -34.18
N LYS A 251 -13.25 21.25 -35.35
CA LYS A 251 -13.91 20.64 -36.52
C LYS A 251 -13.49 19.18 -36.74
N GLY A 252 -12.90 18.53 -35.73
CA GLY A 252 -12.46 17.13 -35.82
C GLY A 252 -11.06 16.93 -36.40
N GLY A 253 -10.25 17.99 -36.51
CA GLY A 253 -8.84 17.87 -36.86
C GLY A 253 -8.04 17.01 -35.87
N GLY A 254 -7.29 16.05 -36.40
CA GLY A 254 -6.36 15.21 -35.64
C GLY A 254 -5.04 15.93 -35.35
N THR A 255 -4.09 15.21 -34.73
CA THR A 255 -2.79 15.77 -34.29
C THR A 255 -1.62 15.13 -35.03
N THR A 256 -1.89 14.60 -36.22
CA THR A 256 -0.92 13.81 -36.97
C THR A 256 0.02 14.72 -37.78
N PRO A 257 1.26 14.27 -38.08
CA PRO A 257 2.21 15.05 -38.88
C PRO A 257 1.68 15.43 -40.27
N GLU A 258 0.70 14.69 -40.80
CA GLU A 258 0.06 14.95 -42.09
C GLU A 258 -0.83 16.20 -42.07
N GLN A 259 -1.36 16.57 -40.91
CA GLN A 259 -2.14 17.79 -40.70
C GLN A 259 -1.29 19.00 -40.28
N LEU A 260 0.02 18.83 -40.11
CA LEU A 260 0.92 19.90 -39.70
C LEU A 260 1.24 20.85 -40.88
N VAL A 261 0.98 22.14 -40.69
CA VAL A 261 1.33 23.22 -41.61
C VAL A 261 2.27 24.24 -40.96
N ASN A 262 3.10 24.90 -41.77
CA ASN A 262 3.99 25.95 -41.32
C ASN A 262 3.23 27.27 -41.17
N SER A 263 3.09 27.77 -39.95
CA SER A 263 2.40 29.01 -39.64
C SER A 263 3.36 30.05 -39.04
N CYS A 264 2.98 31.33 -39.05
CA CYS A 264 3.66 32.35 -38.24
C CYS A 264 2.92 32.55 -36.93
N ARG A 265 3.63 33.08 -35.92
CA ARG A 265 3.05 33.40 -34.61
C ARG A 265 1.88 34.38 -34.68
N ASP A 266 1.91 35.35 -35.60
CA ASP A 266 0.78 36.27 -35.82
C ASP A 266 -0.49 35.53 -36.25
N CYS A 267 -0.37 34.40 -36.97
CA CYS A 267 -1.51 33.61 -37.43
C CYS A 267 -1.96 32.56 -36.41
N ASN A 268 -1.01 31.99 -35.67
CA ASN A 268 -1.24 30.93 -34.69
C ASN A 268 -1.48 31.45 -33.26
N GLY A 269 -1.24 32.74 -33.00
CA GLY A 269 -1.41 33.36 -31.70
C GLY A 269 -2.87 33.67 -31.35
N PRO A 270 -3.18 33.89 -30.05
CA PRO A 270 -4.51 34.31 -29.62
C PRO A 270 -4.84 35.69 -30.23
N GLY A 271 -5.79 35.71 -31.18
CA GLY A 271 -6.16 36.90 -31.96
C GLY A 271 -5.61 36.93 -33.39
N GLY A 272 -4.85 35.91 -33.80
CA GLY A 272 -4.34 35.77 -35.16
C GLY A 272 -5.42 35.53 -36.19
N LYS A 273 -5.24 36.11 -37.39
CA LYS A 273 -6.23 36.09 -38.49
C LYS A 273 -6.64 34.69 -38.98
N GLY A 274 -5.96 33.62 -38.57
CA GLY A 274 -6.34 32.24 -38.89
C GLY A 274 -7.64 31.75 -38.23
N SER A 275 -8.11 32.44 -37.17
CA SER A 275 -9.35 32.07 -36.45
C SER A 275 -10.47 33.12 -36.54
N LYS A 276 -10.28 34.21 -37.30
CA LYS A 276 -11.24 35.32 -37.42
C LYS A 276 -11.48 35.79 -38.86
N MET A 277 -11.79 34.89 -39.78
CA MET A 277 -12.47 35.26 -41.01
C MET A 277 -13.99 35.04 -40.84
N PRO A 278 -14.81 36.09 -40.67
CA PRO A 278 -16.26 35.94 -40.65
C PRO A 278 -16.76 35.78 -42.09
N GLY A 279 -17.45 34.67 -42.38
CA GLY A 279 -18.20 34.49 -43.62
C GLY A 279 -17.46 33.89 -44.82
N PHE A 280 -16.24 33.38 -44.65
CA PHE A 280 -15.54 32.65 -45.70
C PHE A 280 -15.53 31.15 -45.39
N GLU A 281 -16.13 30.37 -46.27
CA GLU A 281 -15.68 29.01 -46.56
C GLU A 281 -14.14 29.04 -46.66
N TRP A 282 -13.45 28.12 -45.96
CA TRP A 282 -12.00 28.17 -45.78
C TRP A 282 -11.32 28.09 -47.15
N GLN A 283 -11.00 29.25 -47.71
CA GLN A 283 -10.21 29.39 -48.93
C GLN A 283 -9.06 30.35 -48.58
N PRO A 284 -7.82 29.86 -48.47
CA PRO A 284 -6.68 30.75 -48.28
C PRO A 284 -6.69 31.77 -49.41
N THR A 285 -6.50 33.06 -49.11
CA THR A 285 -6.53 34.13 -50.12
C THR A 285 -5.39 34.06 -51.14
N ASN A 286 -4.51 33.06 -51.03
CA ASN A 286 -3.71 32.51 -52.09
C ASN A 286 -3.24 31.12 -51.61
N PRO A 287 -3.98 30.03 -51.90
CA PRO A 287 -3.61 28.71 -51.40
C PRO A 287 -2.25 28.37 -51.98
N ASN A 288 -1.30 27.98 -51.13
CA ASN A 288 -0.13 27.26 -51.61
C ASN A 288 -0.69 26.08 -52.46
N PRO A 289 -0.21 25.86 -53.69
CA PRO A 289 -0.71 24.79 -54.56
C PRO A 289 -0.80 23.43 -53.86
N ARG A 290 0.10 23.20 -52.90
CA ARG A 290 0.15 21.99 -52.06
C ARG A 290 -1.04 21.81 -51.09
N ILE A 291 -1.72 22.90 -50.76
CA ILE A 291 -2.92 22.92 -49.91
C ILE A 291 -4.15 22.68 -50.79
N GLN A 292 -4.21 23.32 -51.95
CA GLN A 292 -5.29 23.13 -52.92
C GLN A 292 -5.36 21.67 -53.38
N ASP A 293 -4.23 21.10 -53.80
CA ASP A 293 -4.12 19.69 -54.21
C ASP A 293 -4.58 18.70 -53.13
N LYS A 294 -4.50 19.06 -51.85
CA LYS A 294 -4.92 18.19 -50.75
C LYS A 294 -6.38 18.36 -50.37
N MET A 295 -6.94 19.56 -50.55
CA MET A 295 -8.37 19.80 -50.34
C MET A 295 -9.21 19.14 -51.42
N ASP A 296 -8.73 19.12 -52.66
CA ASP A 296 -9.43 18.51 -53.79
C ASP A 296 -9.43 16.97 -53.75
N ASN A 297 -8.62 16.36 -52.88
CA ASN A 297 -8.45 14.90 -52.71
C ASN A 297 -9.06 14.35 -51.40
N LEU A 298 -9.90 15.12 -50.71
CA LEU A 298 -10.71 14.72 -49.56
C LEU A 298 -12.20 14.72 -49.93
#